data_AF-A0A6N9A1G6-F1
#
_entry.id   AF-A0A6N9A1G6-F1
#
_cell.length_a   1.000
_cell.length_b   1.000
_cell.length_c   1.000
_cell.angle_alpha   90.00
_cell.angle_beta   90.00
_cell.angle_gamma   90.00
#
_symmetry.space_group_name_H-M   'P 1'
#
loop_
_entity.id
_entity.type
_entity.pdbx_description
1 polymer ?
#
loop_
_entity_poly.entity_id
_entity_poly.type
_entity_poly.pdbx_seq_one_letter_code
_entity_poly.pdbx_strand_id
1 'polypeptide(L)'
;MLKSSDLAKPNDRTSRFMLVTQDGVGHDTSQIARQAPLAWDYLQSHAGLLDSRASSIYRNRPRFSIFGVGPYSFAPWKVAISGFYKQLAFRQVGPAEGKPVVLNDTCYFLPCHTREDAARLTGLLQTQTARDFYESRIFWDAKRPITAGLLKSLNLLKALADQEGQALPIWSAPKSH
;
A
#
# COMPACT_ATOMS: atom_id res chain seq x y z
N MET A 1 -11.47 -2.36 1.89
CA MET A 1 -10.17 -2.93 2.29
C MET A 1 -9.80 -3.97 1.27
N LEU A 2 -8.60 -3.86 0.71
CA LEU A 2 -8.10 -4.80 -0.31
C LEU A 2 -7.17 -5.85 0.30
N LYS A 3 -7.32 -7.07 -0.17
CA LYS A 3 -6.39 -8.18 0.03
C LYS A 3 -5.50 -8.34 -1.21
N SER A 4 -4.42 -9.11 -1.07
CA SER A 4 -3.55 -9.48 -2.18
C SER A 4 -4.30 -10.09 -3.38
N SER A 5 -5.35 -10.87 -3.11
CA SER A 5 -6.21 -11.43 -4.15
C SER A 5 -6.90 -10.37 -5.00
N ASP A 6 -7.32 -9.26 -4.39
CA ASP A 6 -7.98 -8.17 -5.10
C ASP A 6 -6.98 -7.38 -5.96
N LEU A 7 -5.69 -7.37 -5.60
CA LEU A 7 -4.64 -6.80 -6.47
C LEU A 7 -4.27 -7.72 -7.63
N ALA A 8 -4.27 -9.03 -7.39
CA ALA A 8 -3.92 -10.03 -8.37
C ALA A 8 -5.01 -10.26 -9.41
N LYS A 9 -6.27 -10.25 -8.97
CA LYS A 9 -7.47 -10.34 -9.79
C LYS A 9 -8.39 -9.17 -9.43
N PRO A 10 -8.18 -8.00 -10.07
CA PRO A 10 -8.98 -6.82 -9.79
C PRO A 10 -10.45 -7.09 -10.08
N ASN A 11 -11.29 -6.82 -9.08
CA ASN A 11 -12.72 -6.69 -9.25
C ASN A 11 -13.09 -5.21 -9.18
N ASP A 12 -14.17 -4.83 -9.86
CA ASP A 12 -14.60 -3.44 -9.94
C ASP A 12 -15.03 -2.84 -8.59
N ARG A 13 -15.29 -3.67 -7.56
CA ARG A 13 -15.75 -3.22 -6.23
C ARG A 13 -15.11 -4.01 -5.10
N THR A 14 -14.61 -3.28 -4.10
CA THR A 14 -14.25 -3.83 -2.77
C THR A 14 -15.51 -3.88 -1.92
N SER A 15 -16.01 -5.07 -1.58
CA SER A 15 -17.14 -5.25 -0.66
C SER A 15 -16.74 -5.26 0.82
N ARG A 16 -15.44 -5.11 1.14
CA ARG A 16 -14.92 -5.27 2.49
C ARG A 16 -14.70 -3.92 3.15
N PHE A 17 -15.26 -3.74 4.33
CA PHE A 17 -14.97 -2.61 5.21
C PHE A 17 -14.05 -3.06 6.35
N MET A 18 -13.26 -2.13 6.86
CA MET A 18 -12.40 -2.37 8.02
C MET A 18 -12.65 -1.24 9.02
N LEU A 19 -12.89 -1.62 10.27
CA LEU A 19 -12.90 -0.66 11.37
C LEU A 19 -11.44 -0.30 11.69
N VAL A 20 -11.11 0.98 11.56
CA VAL A 20 -9.78 1.51 11.87
C VAL A 20 -9.89 2.30 13.16
N THR A 21 -9.28 1.79 14.21
CA THR A 21 -9.46 2.25 15.59
C THR A 21 -8.48 3.37 16.00
N GLN A 22 -7.47 3.62 15.18
CA GLN A 22 -6.45 4.64 15.40
C GLN A 22 -5.84 5.09 14.07
N ASP A 23 -5.28 6.29 14.05
CA ASP A 23 -4.52 6.85 12.94
C ASP A 23 -3.00 6.62 13.05
N GLY A 24 -2.51 6.22 14.23
CA GLY A 24 -1.11 5.89 14.49
C GLY A 24 -0.93 4.76 15.50
N VAL A 25 0.19 4.05 15.41
CA VAL A 25 0.51 2.96 16.36
C VAL A 25 0.61 3.54 17.78
N GLY A 26 -0.14 2.95 18.71
CA GLY A 26 -0.14 3.35 20.11
C GLY A 26 -1.00 4.58 20.44
N HIS A 27 -1.65 5.21 19.44
CA HIS A 27 -2.61 6.26 19.71
C HIS A 27 -3.85 5.72 20.45
N ASP A 28 -4.43 6.60 21.28
CA ASP A 28 -5.59 6.27 22.11
C ASP A 28 -6.81 5.91 21.25
N THR A 29 -7.40 4.76 21.53
CA THR A 29 -8.61 4.25 20.86
C THR A 29 -9.88 4.58 21.63
N SER A 30 -9.79 5.08 22.87
CA SER A 30 -10.95 5.38 23.71
C SER A 30 -11.84 6.48 23.14
N GLN A 31 -11.28 7.35 22.28
CA GLN A 31 -12.00 8.43 21.61
C GLN A 31 -13.17 7.91 20.75
N ILE A 32 -13.09 6.67 20.25
CA ILE A 32 -14.15 6.03 19.47
C ILE A 32 -15.46 5.96 20.26
N ALA A 33 -15.40 5.77 21.59
CA ALA A 33 -16.58 5.72 22.43
C ALA A 33 -17.47 6.97 22.29
N ARG A 34 -16.84 8.14 22.06
CA ARG A 34 -17.55 9.41 21.85
C ARG A 34 -17.88 9.67 20.39
N GLN A 35 -16.96 9.35 19.47
CA GLN A 35 -17.08 9.70 18.05
C GLN A 35 -17.97 8.73 17.26
N ALA A 36 -17.99 7.45 17.66
CA ALA A 36 -18.67 6.37 16.97
C ALA A 36 -19.14 5.30 17.98
N PRO A 37 -20.17 5.59 18.81
CA PRO A 37 -20.59 4.72 19.91
C PRO A 37 -20.98 3.31 19.44
N LEU A 38 -21.65 3.17 18.29
CA LEU A 38 -21.99 1.85 17.73
C LEU A 38 -20.75 1.00 17.38
N ALA A 39 -19.68 1.63 16.89
CA ALA A 39 -18.42 0.95 16.64
C ALA A 39 -17.71 0.56 17.95
N TRP A 40 -17.82 1.41 18.98
CA TRP A 40 -17.28 1.09 20.30
C TRP A 40 -17.99 -0.09 20.95
N ASP A 41 -19.33 -0.15 20.89
CA ASP A 41 -20.12 -1.26 21.41
C ASP A 41 -19.78 -2.57 20.68
N TYR A 42 -19.57 -2.50 19.36
CA TYR A 42 -19.07 -3.64 18.59
C TYR A 42 -17.70 -4.12 19.09
N LEU A 43 -16.74 -3.21 19.30
CA LEU A 43 -15.42 -3.57 19.82
C LEU A 43 -15.49 -4.19 21.21
N GLN A 44 -16.32 -3.62 22.09
CA GLN A 44 -16.52 -4.09 23.46
C GLN A 44 -17.19 -5.47 23.51
N SER A 45 -18.21 -5.71 22.70
CA SER A 45 -18.87 -7.03 22.60
C SER A 45 -17.94 -8.14 22.10
N HIS A 46 -16.89 -7.78 21.34
CA HIS A 46 -15.87 -8.71 20.86
C HIS A 46 -14.56 -8.63 21.65
N ALA A 47 -14.55 -7.95 22.79
CA ALA A 47 -13.35 -7.67 23.57
C ALA A 47 -12.58 -8.93 23.95
N GLY A 48 -13.27 -9.99 24.39
CA GLY A 48 -12.60 -11.25 24.79
C GLY A 48 -11.70 -11.82 23.69
N LEU A 49 -12.14 -11.78 22.43
CA LEU A 49 -11.36 -12.24 21.27
C LEU A 49 -10.21 -11.28 20.92
N LEU A 50 -10.45 -9.98 21.05
CA LEU A 50 -9.45 -8.95 20.72
C LEU A 50 -8.37 -8.83 21.81
N ASP A 51 -8.72 -9.08 23.07
CA ASP A 51 -7.79 -9.04 24.20
C ASP A 51 -6.96 -10.33 24.27
N SER A 52 -7.44 -11.46 23.72
CA SER A 52 -6.71 -12.73 23.67
C SER A 52 -5.66 -12.84 22.56
N ARG A 53 -5.37 -11.75 21.83
CA ARG A 53 -4.38 -11.75 20.74
C ARG A 53 -2.97 -12.01 21.28
N ALA A 54 -2.39 -13.16 20.89
CA ALA A 54 -1.12 -13.65 21.43
C ALA A 54 0.13 -12.86 20.99
N SER A 55 0.04 -12.07 19.92
CA SER A 55 1.22 -11.38 19.38
C SER A 55 1.73 -10.30 20.35
N SER A 56 3.03 -10.32 20.64
CA SER A 56 3.70 -9.38 21.55
C SER A 56 3.54 -7.92 21.12
N ILE A 57 3.27 -7.66 19.84
CA ILE A 57 3.06 -6.32 19.30
C ILE A 57 1.93 -5.59 20.06
N TYR A 58 0.87 -6.31 20.47
CA TYR A 58 -0.29 -5.77 21.21
C TYR A 58 0.00 -5.48 22.68
N ARG A 59 1.14 -5.93 23.24
CA ARG A 59 1.48 -5.74 24.65
C ARG A 59 1.71 -4.26 24.95
N ASN A 60 1.15 -3.77 26.05
CA ASN A 60 1.24 -2.37 26.49
C ASN A 60 0.75 -1.36 25.43
N ARG A 61 -0.26 -1.74 24.64
CA ARG A 61 -0.94 -0.86 23.68
C ARG A 61 -2.37 -0.59 24.10
N PRO A 62 -2.96 0.55 23.67
CA PRO A 62 -4.38 0.81 23.86
C PRO A 62 -5.22 -0.37 23.37
N ARG A 63 -6.29 -0.69 24.10
CA ARG A 63 -7.21 -1.77 23.72
C ARG A 63 -7.74 -1.55 22.31
N PHE A 64 -8.04 -2.64 21.61
CA PHE A 64 -8.48 -2.61 20.21
C PHE A 64 -7.46 -2.08 19.20
N SER A 65 -6.21 -1.85 19.60
CA SER A 65 -5.16 -1.41 18.67
C SER A 65 -5.05 -2.31 17.44
N ILE A 66 -4.76 -1.72 16.28
CA ILE A 66 -4.31 -2.40 15.06
C ILE A 66 -2.85 -2.06 14.73
N PHE A 67 -2.16 -2.96 14.03
CA PHE A 67 -0.77 -2.79 13.62
C PHE A 67 -0.65 -2.41 12.15
N GLY A 68 0.48 -1.81 11.80
CA GLY A 68 0.72 -1.39 10.41
C GLY A 68 -0.18 -0.24 9.98
N VAL A 69 -0.59 0.61 10.93
CA VAL A 69 -1.32 1.85 10.67
C VAL A 69 -0.43 3.07 10.92
N GLY A 70 -0.67 4.14 10.17
CA GLY A 70 0.06 5.40 10.28
C GLY A 70 -0.38 6.36 9.17
N PRO A 71 0.21 7.56 9.07
CA PRO A 71 -0.16 8.54 8.05
C PRO A 71 -0.17 7.96 6.62
N TYR A 72 0.78 7.08 6.31
CA TYR A 72 0.87 6.37 5.03
C TYR A 72 -0.37 5.52 4.70
N SER A 73 -1.06 4.98 5.70
CA SER A 73 -2.28 4.16 5.51
C SER A 73 -3.44 5.00 5.00
N PHE A 74 -3.48 6.28 5.35
CA PHE A 74 -4.53 7.22 4.97
C PHE A 74 -4.20 8.04 3.73
N ALA A 75 -3.08 7.75 3.06
CA ALA A 75 -2.78 8.35 1.76
C ALA A 75 -3.94 8.09 0.77
N PRO A 76 -4.47 9.13 0.09
CA PRO A 76 -5.65 9.00 -0.75
C PRO A 76 -5.42 8.09 -1.96
N TRP A 77 -4.20 8.11 -2.50
CA TRP A 77 -3.76 7.26 -3.59
C TRP A 77 -2.61 6.37 -3.14
N LYS A 78 -2.48 5.20 -3.75
CA LYS A 78 -1.41 4.25 -3.48
C LYS A 78 -0.99 3.53 -4.76
N VAL A 79 0.27 3.14 -4.84
CA VAL A 79 0.74 2.12 -5.80
C VAL A 79 0.98 0.84 -5.01
N ALA A 80 0.16 -0.19 -5.25
CA ALA A 80 0.14 -1.41 -4.47
C ALA A 80 0.57 -2.63 -5.28
N ILE A 81 1.11 -3.62 -4.60
CA ILE A 81 1.49 -4.93 -5.15
C ILE A 81 1.22 -6.03 -4.13
N SER A 82 0.90 -7.24 -4.61
CA SER A 82 0.80 -8.40 -3.74
C SER A 82 2.18 -8.94 -3.34
N GLY A 83 2.34 -9.35 -2.09
CA GLY A 83 3.50 -10.12 -1.64
C GLY A 83 3.42 -11.64 -1.91
N PHE A 84 2.23 -12.17 -2.23
CA PHE A 84 1.99 -13.62 -2.36
C PHE A 84 1.91 -14.12 -3.81
N TYR A 85 1.38 -13.31 -4.71
CA TYR A 85 1.19 -13.74 -6.09
C TYR A 85 2.51 -13.66 -6.86
N LYS A 86 2.79 -14.69 -7.65
CA LYS A 86 4.02 -14.83 -8.45
C LYS A 86 3.97 -13.97 -9.73
N GLN A 87 3.72 -12.67 -9.57
CA GLN A 87 3.65 -11.70 -10.67
C GLN A 87 4.01 -10.28 -10.20
N LEU A 88 4.74 -9.53 -11.03
CA LEU A 88 5.03 -8.11 -10.82
C LEU A 88 3.86 -7.22 -11.27
N ALA A 89 2.73 -7.32 -10.57
CA ALA A 89 1.52 -6.57 -10.87
C ALA A 89 1.36 -5.36 -9.95
N PHE A 90 2.04 -4.25 -10.29
CA PHE A 90 1.81 -2.96 -9.63
C PHE A 90 0.49 -2.34 -10.08
N ARG A 91 -0.32 -1.89 -9.12
CA ARG A 91 -1.66 -1.35 -9.34
C ARG A 91 -1.80 0.00 -8.65
N GLN A 92 -2.36 0.96 -9.39
CA GLN A 92 -2.87 2.18 -8.79
C GLN A 92 -4.15 1.86 -8.00
N VAL A 93 -4.22 2.34 -6.76
CA VAL A 93 -5.37 2.20 -5.86
C VAL A 93 -5.79 3.60 -5.44
N GLY A 94 -7.01 3.98 -5.81
CA GLY A 94 -7.63 5.24 -5.41
C GLY A 94 -8.59 5.09 -4.24
N PRO A 95 -9.20 6.20 -3.79
CA PRO A 95 -10.24 6.17 -2.77
C PRO A 95 -11.44 5.32 -3.20
N ALA A 96 -12.07 4.65 -2.25
CA ALA A 96 -13.35 3.97 -2.42
C ALA A 96 -14.39 4.65 -1.53
N GLU A 97 -15.53 5.03 -2.10
CA GLU A 97 -16.59 5.77 -1.38
C GLU A 97 -16.05 7.04 -0.67
N GLY A 98 -15.14 7.75 -1.35
CA GLY A 98 -14.51 8.97 -0.82
C GLY A 98 -13.50 8.73 0.31
N LYS A 99 -13.22 7.47 0.69
CA LYS A 99 -12.29 7.13 1.77
C LYS A 99 -11.01 6.48 1.25
N PRO A 100 -9.85 6.72 1.89
CA PRO A 100 -8.61 6.01 1.57
C PRO A 100 -8.79 4.49 1.71
N VAL A 101 -8.33 3.74 0.71
CA VAL A 101 -8.35 2.28 0.77
C VAL A 101 -7.20 1.77 1.65
N VAL A 102 -7.53 0.96 2.65
CA VAL A 102 -6.57 0.19 3.46
C VAL A 102 -6.31 -1.16 2.78
N LEU A 103 -5.05 -1.58 2.78
CA LEU A 103 -4.63 -2.91 2.33
C LEU A 103 -4.22 -3.74 3.54
N ASN A 104 -4.46 -5.06 3.50
CA ASN A 104 -4.00 -5.94 4.58
C ASN A 104 -2.48 -6.25 4.48
N ASP A 105 -1.99 -7.01 5.46
CA ASP A 105 -0.59 -7.43 5.63
C ASP A 105 -0.04 -8.36 4.54
N THR A 106 -0.84 -8.68 3.52
CA THR A 106 -0.46 -9.50 2.37
C THR A 106 -0.06 -8.67 1.14
N CYS A 107 -0.13 -7.35 1.27
CA CYS A 107 0.18 -6.38 0.24
C CYS A 107 1.32 -5.47 0.69
N TYR A 108 2.02 -4.90 -0.29
CA TYR A 108 2.89 -3.75 -0.10
C TYR A 108 2.35 -2.58 -0.90
N PHE A 109 2.67 -1.36 -0.48
CA PHE A 109 2.29 -0.18 -1.24
C PHE A 109 3.22 1.01 -0.99
N LEU A 110 3.23 1.92 -1.96
CA LEU A 110 3.77 3.27 -1.84
C LEU A 110 2.60 4.25 -1.65
N PRO A 111 2.61 5.10 -0.61
CA PRO A 111 1.61 6.15 -0.45
C PRO A 111 1.81 7.27 -1.48
N CYS A 112 0.73 7.81 -2.02
CA CYS A 112 0.73 8.91 -2.98
C CYS A 112 -0.33 9.96 -2.59
N HIS A 113 -0.03 11.23 -2.82
CA HIS A 113 -0.94 12.33 -2.51
C HIS A 113 -1.96 12.57 -3.64
N THR A 114 -1.55 12.39 -4.89
CA THR A 114 -2.39 12.64 -6.07
C THR A 114 -2.55 11.39 -6.94
N ARG A 115 -3.55 11.42 -7.82
CA ARG A 115 -3.75 10.37 -8.83
C ARG A 115 -2.57 10.33 -9.80
N GLU A 116 -2.06 11.50 -10.12
CA GLU A 116 -0.99 11.75 -11.08
C GLU A 116 0.34 11.17 -10.55
N ASP A 117 0.65 11.36 -9.27
CA ASP A 117 1.81 10.75 -8.63
C ASP A 117 1.75 9.21 -8.70
N ALA A 118 0.59 8.65 -8.36
CA ALA A 118 0.40 7.20 -8.40
C ALA A 118 0.47 6.65 -9.83
N ALA A 119 -0.02 7.40 -10.82
CA ALA A 119 0.08 7.03 -12.23
C ALA A 119 1.54 7.05 -12.71
N ARG A 120 2.32 8.09 -12.40
CA ARG A 120 3.76 8.17 -12.74
C ARG A 120 4.54 7.00 -12.15
N LEU A 121 4.39 6.76 -10.85
CA LEU A 121 5.06 5.65 -10.17
C LEU A 121 4.65 4.28 -10.74
N THR A 122 3.37 4.10 -11.04
CA THR A 122 2.89 2.86 -11.66
C THR A 122 3.50 2.67 -13.05
N GLY A 123 3.53 3.72 -13.88
CA GLY A 123 4.15 3.69 -15.20
C GLY A 123 5.63 3.31 -15.14
N LEU A 124 6.39 3.96 -14.26
CA LEU A 124 7.80 3.63 -14.02
C LEU A 124 7.99 2.16 -13.64
N LEU A 125 7.23 1.69 -12.65
CA LEU A 125 7.33 0.31 -12.13
C LEU A 125 6.86 -0.75 -13.13
N GLN A 126 6.13 -0.35 -14.16
CA GLN A 126 5.67 -1.23 -15.23
C GLN A 126 6.60 -1.26 -16.44
N THR A 127 7.63 -0.41 -16.49
CA THR A 127 8.65 -0.42 -17.57
C THR A 127 9.41 -1.74 -17.60
N GLN A 128 9.94 -2.10 -18.78
CA GLN A 128 10.74 -3.33 -18.92
C GLN A 128 11.98 -3.28 -18.02
N THR A 129 12.68 -2.15 -17.96
CA THR A 129 13.86 -1.96 -17.10
C THR A 129 13.55 -2.23 -15.62
N ALA A 130 12.43 -1.72 -15.10
CA ALA A 130 12.03 -1.97 -13.72
C ALA A 130 11.63 -3.44 -13.49
N ARG A 131 10.95 -4.06 -14.45
CA ARG A 131 10.60 -5.48 -14.40
C ARG A 131 11.85 -6.36 -14.38
N ASP A 132 12.76 -6.19 -15.33
CA ASP A 132 14.02 -6.94 -15.41
C ASP A 132 14.86 -6.79 -14.14
N PHE A 133 14.90 -5.58 -13.58
CA PHE A 133 15.56 -5.31 -12.30
C PHE A 133 15.00 -6.18 -11.17
N TYR A 134 13.68 -6.28 -11.05
CA TYR A 134 13.06 -7.11 -10.01
C TYR A 134 13.12 -8.60 -10.33
N GLU A 135 12.81 -9.01 -11.56
CA GLU A 135 12.77 -10.42 -11.97
C GLU A 135 14.13 -11.11 -11.77
N SER A 136 15.23 -10.43 -12.06
CA SER A 136 16.59 -10.95 -11.82
C SER A 136 16.94 -11.16 -10.33
N ARG A 137 16.11 -10.66 -9.41
CA ARG A 137 16.33 -10.72 -7.95
C ARG A 137 15.23 -11.49 -7.22
N ILE A 138 14.15 -11.85 -7.90
CA ILE A 138 13.03 -12.59 -7.30
C ILE A 138 13.32 -14.08 -7.29
N PHE A 139 13.16 -14.69 -6.12
CA PHE A 139 13.08 -16.13 -6.01
C PHE A 139 11.62 -16.58 -6.07
N TRP A 140 11.15 -16.96 -7.27
CA TRP A 140 9.74 -17.25 -7.54
C TRP A 140 9.19 -18.47 -6.79
N ASP A 141 10.04 -19.37 -6.31
CA ASP A 141 9.60 -20.57 -5.58
C ASP A 141 9.25 -20.28 -4.11
N ALA A 142 9.61 -19.10 -3.60
CA ALA A 142 9.19 -18.69 -2.27
C ALA A 142 7.66 -18.55 -2.16
N LYS A 143 7.11 -18.87 -0.98
CA LYS A 143 5.70 -18.64 -0.65
C LYS A 143 5.29 -17.16 -0.78
N ARG A 144 6.22 -16.25 -0.52
CA ARG A 144 6.07 -14.80 -0.69
C ARG A 144 7.30 -14.27 -1.44
N PRO A 145 7.29 -14.30 -2.79
CA PRO A 145 8.47 -13.97 -3.59
C PRO A 145 8.78 -12.47 -3.62
N ILE A 146 7.75 -11.64 -3.44
CA ILE A 146 7.88 -10.19 -3.42
C ILE A 146 7.92 -9.75 -1.96
N THR A 147 9.02 -9.11 -1.56
CA THR A 147 9.25 -8.68 -0.17
C THR A 147 9.49 -7.18 -0.09
N ALA A 148 9.27 -6.58 1.09
CA ALA A 148 9.59 -5.18 1.32
C ALA A 148 11.08 -4.85 1.05
N GLY A 149 12.00 -5.76 1.39
CA GLY A 149 13.43 -5.57 1.15
C GLY A 149 13.77 -5.50 -0.34
N LEU A 150 13.22 -6.43 -1.13
CA LEU A 150 13.35 -6.41 -2.59
C LEU A 150 12.79 -5.10 -3.17
N LEU A 151 11.57 -4.72 -2.81
CA LEU A 151 10.92 -3.52 -3.37
C LEU A 151 11.71 -2.25 -3.08
N LYS A 152 12.33 -2.15 -1.90
CA LYS A 152 13.19 -1.01 -1.48
C LYS A 152 14.54 -0.96 -2.20
N SER A 153 14.96 -2.02 -2.89
CA SER A 153 16.26 -2.07 -3.56
C SER A 153 16.34 -1.21 -4.84
N LEU A 154 15.19 -0.84 -5.42
CA LEU A 154 15.13 0.08 -6.55
C LEU A 154 15.11 1.54 -6.04
N ASN A 155 16.04 2.36 -6.51
CA ASN A 155 16.02 3.79 -6.23
C ASN A 155 14.99 4.50 -7.13
N LEU A 156 13.77 4.66 -6.61
CA LEU A 156 12.66 5.26 -7.35
C LEU A 156 12.91 6.71 -7.75
N LEU A 157 13.59 7.51 -6.92
CA LEU A 157 13.86 8.92 -7.23
C LEU A 157 14.78 9.05 -8.45
N LYS A 158 15.87 8.26 -8.46
CA LYS A 158 16.77 8.21 -9.61
C LYS A 158 16.05 7.72 -10.85
N ALA A 159 15.28 6.64 -10.72
CA ALA A 159 14.58 6.04 -11.85
C ALA A 159 13.50 6.97 -12.45
N LEU A 160 12.83 7.78 -11.64
CA LEU A 160 11.92 8.84 -12.11
C LEU A 160 12.69 9.93 -12.87
N ALA A 161 13.79 10.43 -12.31
CA ALA A 161 14.61 11.47 -12.95
C ALA A 161 15.15 11.01 -14.31
N ASP A 162 15.61 9.76 -14.41
CA ASP A 162 16.10 9.18 -15.66
C ASP A 162 14.98 9.08 -16.73
N GLN A 163 13.74 8.77 -16.34
CA GLN A 163 12.59 8.77 -17.25
C GLN A 163 12.20 10.17 -17.73
N GLU A 164 12.23 11.17 -16.85
CA GLU A 164 11.93 12.56 -17.19
C GLU A 164 13.00 13.15 -18.13
N GLY A 165 14.28 12.81 -17.91
CA GLY A 165 15.38 13.18 -18.80
C GLY A 165 15.31 12.55 -20.20
N GLN A 166 14.73 11.34 -20.31
CA GLN A 166 14.48 10.68 -21.60
C GLN A 166 13.22 11.18 -22.32
N ALA A 167 12.27 11.80 -21.60
CA ALA A 167 11.02 12.30 -22.15
C ALA A 167 11.14 13.69 -22.82
N LEU A 168 12.26 14.40 -22.62
CA LEU A 168 12.55 15.62 -23.37
C LEU A 168 13.16 15.24 -24.74
N PRO A 169 12.53 15.57 -25.88
CA PRO A 169 13.14 15.28 -27.17
C PRO A 169 14.48 16.01 -27.25
N ILE A 170 15.51 15.26 -27.63
CA ILE A 170 16.83 15.78 -27.99
C ILE A 170 16.57 16.90 -29.00
N TRP A 171 16.81 18.15 -28.59
CA TRP A 171 16.73 19.31 -29.45
C TRP A 171 17.60 19.05 -30.68
N SER A 172 16.96 18.76 -31.82
CA SER A 172 17.64 18.64 -33.09
C SER A 172 18.03 20.05 -33.48
N ALA A 173 19.28 20.41 -33.25
CA ALA A 173 19.82 21.69 -33.70
C ALA A 173 19.54 21.84 -35.21
N PRO A 174 18.99 22.98 -35.67
CA PRO A 174 18.83 23.21 -37.11
C PRO A 174 20.21 23.25 -37.76
N LYS A 175 20.43 22.39 -38.76
CA LYS A 175 21.60 22.50 -39.64
C LYS A 175 21.43 23.78 -40.45
N SER A 176 22.23 24.79 -40.16
CA SER A 176 22.43 25.93 -41.05
C SER A 176 23.39 25.52 -42.16
N HIS A 177 22.93 25.62 -43.41
CA HIS A 177 23.76 25.72 -44.60
C HIS A 177 24.38 27.11 -44.70
#